data_AF-A0A2K3K0Y6-F1
#
_entry.id   AF-A0A2K3K0Y6-F1
#
_cell.length_a   1.000
_cell.length_b   1.000
_cell.length_c   1.000
_cell.angle_alpha   90.00
_cell.angle_beta   90.00
_cell.angle_gamma   90.00
#
_symmetry.space_group_name_H-M   'P 1'
#
loop_
_entity.id
_entity.type
_entity.pdbx_description
1 polymer ?
#
loop_
_entity_poly.entity_id
_entity_poly.type
_entity_poly.pdbx_seq_one_letter_code
_entity_poly.pdbx_strand_id
1 'polypeptide(L)' 'VKVHELRQKTKADLKAQLKDLKAELSLLRVAKVTGGAPNKLSKIKVVRLSIAQVFTVLCSGFSLVIVVILVT' A
#
# COMPACT_ATOMS: atom_id res chain seq x y z
N VAL A 1 2.43 5.71 6.83
CA VAL A 1 3.27 4.61 7.33
C VAL A 1 4.73 5.01 7.14
N LYS A 2 5.54 5.07 8.20
CA LYS A 2 6.98 5.38 8.07
C LYS A 2 7.76 4.08 7.94
N VAL A 3 8.69 4.03 6.97
CA VAL A 3 9.49 2.83 6.64
C VAL A 3 10.30 2.32 7.85
N HIS A 4 10.65 3.21 8.79
CA HIS A 4 11.37 2.88 10.01
C HIS A 4 10.58 1.96 10.95
N GLU A 5 9.26 2.11 11.05
CA GLU A 5 8.41 1.28 11.90
C GLU A 5 8.15 -0.09 11.27
N LEU A 6 8.11 -0.16 9.94
CA LEU A 6 7.91 -1.41 9.19
C LEU A 6 9.12 -2.35 9.29
N ARG A 7 10.34 -1.82 9.45
CA ARG A 7 11.57 -2.62 9.60
C ARG A 7 11.67 -3.32 10.95
N GLN A 8 11.01 -2.78 11.99
CA GLN A 8 11.01 -3.36 13.33
C GLN A 8 9.90 -4.40 13.54
N LYS A 9 8.98 -4.54 12.57
CA LYS A 9 7.86 -5.48 12.63
C LYS A 9 8.22 -6.84 12.05
N THR A 10 7.61 -7.88 12.62
CA THR A 10 7.77 -9.27 12.17
C THR A 10 7.13 -9.50 10.81
N LYS A 11 7.67 -10.44 10.02
CA LYS A 11 7.13 -10.80 8.69
C LYS A 11 5.63 -11.19 8.71
N ALA A 12 5.12 -11.70 9.83
CA ALA A 12 3.70 -12.03 10.01
C ALA A 12 2.83 -10.77 10.07
N ASP A 13 3.24 -9.76 10.83
CA ASP A 13 2.54 -8.47 10.98
C ASP A 13 2.48 -7.74 9.64
N LEU A 14 3.58 -7.74 8.88
CA LEU A 14 3.64 -7.16 7.54
C LEU A 14 2.68 -7.84 6.55
N LYS A 15 2.51 -9.15 6.64
CA LYS A 15 1.53 -9.89 5.81
C LYS A 15 0.09 -9.61 6.21
N ALA A 16 -0.19 -9.44 7.49
CA ALA A 16 -1.51 -9.04 7.99
C ALA A 16 -1.87 -7.64 7.46
N GLN A 17 -0.99 -6.66 7.66
CA GLN A 17 -1.18 -5.29 7.13
C GLN A 17 -1.40 -5.26 5.61
N LEU A 18 -0.72 -6.13 4.86
CA LEU A 18 -0.92 -6.28 3.42
C LEU A 18 -2.34 -6.71 3.05
N LYS A 19 -2.95 -7.59 3.86
CA LYS A 19 -4.33 -8.05 3.67
C LYS A 19 -5.33 -6.94 3.97
N ASP A 20 -5.14 -6.21 5.07
CA ASP A 20 -6.00 -5.08 5.44
C ASP A 20 -5.95 -3.95 4.39
N LEU A 21 -4.74 -3.58 3.95
CA LEU A 21 -4.55 -2.54 2.93
C LEU A 21 -5.18 -2.93 1.57
N LYS A 22 -5.18 -4.23 1.21
CA LYS A 22 -5.86 -4.72 0.00
C LYS A 22 -7.39 -4.65 0.12
N ALA A 23 -7.94 -4.91 1.31
CA ALA A 23 -9.36 -4.80 1.56
C ALA A 23 -9.81 -3.32 1.44
N GLU A 24 -9.08 -2.40 2.06
CA GLU A 24 -9.33 -0.97 1.92
C GLU A 24 -9.22 -0.48 0.48
N LEU A 25 -8.21 -0.95 -0.28
CA LEU A 25 -8.04 -0.58 -1.68
C LEU A 25 -9.26 -1.01 -2.52
N SER A 26 -9.83 -2.18 -2.23
CA SER A 26 -11.02 -2.68 -2.94
C SER A 26 -12.24 -1.81 -2.69
N LEU A 27 -12.46 -1.39 -1.44
CA LEU A 27 -13.52 -0.45 -1.07
C LEU A 27 -13.32 0.92 -1.75
N LEU A 28 -12.09 1.42 -1.76
CA LEU A 28 -11.77 2.70 -2.38
C LEU A 28 -11.88 2.66 -3.92
N ARG A 29 -11.66 1.50 -4.57
CA ARG A 29 -11.89 1.33 -6.02
C ARG A 29 -13.37 1.41 -6.36
N VAL A 30 -14.25 0.81 -5.54
CA VAL A 30 -15.71 0.94 -5.73
C VAL A 30 -16.13 2.40 -5.55
N ALA A 31 -15.62 3.08 -4.51
CA ALA A 31 -15.88 4.49 -4.28
C ALA A 31 -15.37 5.40 -5.43
N LYS A 32 -14.28 5.00 -6.09
CA LYS A 32 -13.80 5.69 -7.31
C LYS A 32 -14.78 5.53 -8.47
N VAL A 33 -15.31 4.32 -8.68
CA VAL A 33 -16.26 4.03 -9.77
C VAL A 33 -17.60 4.74 -9.56
N THR A 34 -18.02 4.93 -8.31
CA THR A 34 -19.28 5.63 -7.97
C THR A 34 -19.16 7.15 -7.84
N GLY A 35 -18.01 7.75 -8.22
CA GLY A 35 -17.84 9.20 -8.18
C GLY A 35 -17.76 9.78 -6.76
N GLY A 36 -17.16 9.06 -5.81
CA GLY A 36 -17.02 9.50 -4.43
C GLY A 36 -16.10 10.72 -4.25
N ALA A 37 -16.27 11.40 -3.10
CA ALA A 37 -15.56 12.63 -2.75
C ALA A 37 -14.03 12.59 -3.02
N PRO A 38 -13.42 13.71 -3.48
CA PRO A 38 -12.00 13.77 -3.86
C PRO A 38 -11.05 13.36 -2.72
N ASN A 39 -11.46 13.57 -1.47
CA ASN A 39 -10.69 13.16 -0.30
C ASN A 39 -10.51 11.62 -0.19
N LYS A 40 -11.44 10.83 -0.74
CA LYS A 40 -11.34 9.36 -0.82
C LYS A 40 -10.43 8.93 -1.98
N LEU A 41 -10.37 9.71 -3.06
CA LEU A 41 -9.48 9.44 -4.21
C LEU A 41 -8.00 9.67 -3.85
N SER A 42 -7.70 10.71 -3.08
CA SER A 42 -6.34 10.98 -2.59
C SER A 42 -5.81 9.84 -1.71
N LYS A 43 -6.67 9.19 -0.92
CA LYS A 43 -6.30 8.01 -0.11
C LYS A 43 -5.88 6.81 -0.95
N ILE A 44 -6.41 6.64 -2.16
CA ILE A 44 -6.03 5.51 -3.05
C ILE A 44 -4.53 5.54 -3.37
N LYS A 45 -3.99 6.72 -3.69
CA LYS A 45 -2.55 6.87 -4.00
C LYS A 45 -1.67 6.54 -2.79
N VAL A 46 -2.10 6.96 -1.60
CA VAL A 46 -1.39 6.71 -0.33
C VAL A 46 -1.41 5.22 0.06
N VAL A 47 -2.54 4.54 -0.13
CA VAL A 47 -2.67 3.09 0.14
C VAL A 47 -1.80 2.27 -0.81
N ARG A 48 -1.75 2.61 -2.11
CA ARG A 48 -0.84 1.94 -3.06
C ARG A 48 0.62 2.11 -2.66
N LEU A 49 1.03 3.33 -2.31
CA LEU A 49 2.40 3.62 -1.86
C LEU A 49 2.76 2.82 -0.59
N SER A 50 1.81 2.68 0.34
CA SER A 50 2.01 1.92 1.58
C SER A 50 2.20 0.42 1.33
N ILE A 51 1.41 -0.17 0.41
CA ILE A 51 1.56 -1.58 -0.01
C ILE A 51 2.95 -1.81 -0.63
N ALA A 52 3.36 -0.90 -1.50
CA ALA A 52 4.66 -0.90 -2.13
C ALA A 52 5.81 -0.93 -1.09
N GLN A 53 5.77 -0.03 -0.11
CA GLN A 53 6.77 0.06 0.96
C GLN A 53 6.85 -1.21 1.80
N VAL A 54 5.72 -1.82 2.16
CA VAL A 54 5.68 -3.10 2.91
C VAL A 54 6.34 -4.21 2.10
N PHE A 55 6.08 -4.27 0.79
CA PHE A 55 6.64 -5.27 -0.10
C PHE A 55 8.17 -5.11 -0.26
N THR A 56 8.66 -3.86 -0.36
CA THR A 56 10.10 -3.56 -0.43
C THR A 56 10.84 -3.93 0.86
N VAL A 57 10.22 -3.76 2.04
CA VAL A 57 10.83 -4.16 3.33
C VAL A 57 10.89 -5.69 3.47
N LEU A 58 9.89 -6.40 2.93
CA LEU A 58 9.86 -7.86 2.93
C LEU A 58 10.88 -8.50 1.98
N CYS A 59 11.17 -7.84 0.87
CA CYS A 59 12.12 -8.29 -0.15
C CYS A 59 13.16 -7.20 -0.43
N SER A 60 14.21 -7.18 0.39
CA SER A 60 15.28 -6.17 0.37
C SER A 60 16.09 -6.11 -0.94
N GLY A 61 15.81 -6.95 -1.94
CA GLY A 61 16.58 -7.11 -3.18
C GLY A 61 15.85 -6.73 -4.47
N PHE A 62 14.57 -6.33 -4.42
CA PHE A 62 13.83 -5.92 -5.62
C PHE A 62 13.76 -4.39 -5.71
N SER A 63 14.48 -3.87 -6.71
CA SER A 63 14.70 -2.44 -6.97
C SER A 63 13.44 -1.59 -6.88
N LEU A 64 13.60 -0.38 -6.30
CA LEU A 64 12.60 0.70 -6.23
C LEU A 64 11.92 0.98 -7.59
N VAL A 65 12.57 0.64 -8.70
CA VAL A 65 12.03 0.79 -10.06
C VAL A 65 10.74 -0.02 -10.26
N ILE A 66 10.66 -1.25 -9.75
CA ILE A 66 9.45 -2.09 -9.84
C ILE A 66 8.33 -1.53 -8.97
N VAL A 67 8.70 -0.96 -7.83
CA VAL A 67 7.79 -0.34 -6.88
C VAL A 67 7.17 0.94 -7.46
N VAL A 68 7.95 1.73 -8.18
CA VAL A 68 7.49 2.93 -8.88
C VAL A 68 6.52 2.54 -10.00
N ILE A 69 6.86 1.54 -10.84
CA ILE A 69 6.01 1.07 -11.96
C ILE A 69 4.68 0.50 -11.47
N LEU A 70 4.65 -0.20 -10.32
CA LEU A 70 3.41 -0.77 -9.78
C LEU A 70 2.46 0.28 -9.18
N VAL A 71 2.95 1.50 -8.91
CA VAL A 71 2.24 2.52 -8.13
C VAL A 71 1.85 3.76 -8.95
N THR A 72 2.53 4.06 -10.07
CA THR A 72 2.04 4.96 -11.13
C THR A 72 0.86 4.35 -11.89
#